data_AF-A0A9Q0UZ16-F1
#
_entry.id   AF-A0A9Q0UZ16-F1
#
_cell.length_a   1.000
_cell.length_b   1.000
_cell.length_c   1.000
_cell.angle_alpha   90.00
_cell.angle_beta   90.00
_cell.angle_gamma   90.00
#
_symmetry.space_group_name_H-M   'P 1'
#
loop_
_entity.id
_entity.type
_entity.pdbx_description
1 polymer ?
#
loop_
_entity_poly.entity_id
_entity_poly.type
_entity_poly.pdbx_seq_one_letter_code
_entity_poly.pdbx_strand_id
1 'polypeptide(L)'
;MILEALVLLVLYGFWKILARNSESKKLTRAPEPPWAWPLFGHLPSLLSSEPACKTLGAIADKYGPIYSLKFGIHRTLVVSSWETVRDCLSTNDRVLATRASIAAGKHMFYNNAAFSLAPYGQYWRDVRKMSTLQLLSNYRLDMLRHVRVSEVDTFIKGLHSFAAGSVDYPAKVNISKLLESLTFNISLRTIVGKRYRSSTYDKENSEPWRYKKAIKKALYLSGIFVISDAIPWLEWLDYQGHVSAMKKTAKELDAVIANWLEEHLKKRTDGELGSESESDFMDVMISNLAEGPDQISGYSRDVIIKATALFHKLNLWGQNMKFIPFSSGRRSCPAINLGLLVVHLTLARILQGFDLTTVAGLPVDMVEGPGIALPKENPLEAVIKPRLGLELY
;
A
#
# COMPACT_ATOMS: atom_id res chain seq x y z
N MET A 1 -45.70 21.40 -12.99
CA MET A 1 -46.10 20.13 -12.33
C MET A 1 -44.91 19.20 -12.04
N ILE A 2 -44.30 18.52 -13.02
CA ILE A 2 -43.26 17.49 -12.74
C ILE A 2 -42.04 18.07 -12.00
N LEU A 3 -41.54 19.24 -12.42
CA LEU A 3 -40.39 19.89 -11.79
C LEU A 3 -40.70 20.32 -10.33
N GLU A 4 -41.91 20.81 -10.07
CA GLU A 4 -42.37 21.21 -8.73
C GLU A 4 -42.52 19.99 -7.82
N ALA A 5 -43.05 18.87 -8.33
CA ALA A 5 -43.14 17.62 -7.58
C ALA A 5 -41.75 17.08 -7.20
N LEU A 6 -40.77 17.18 -8.10
CA LEU A 6 -39.37 16.85 -7.81
C LEU A 6 -38.76 17.78 -6.75
N VAL A 7 -38.98 19.10 -6.85
CA VAL A 7 -38.52 20.06 -5.84
C VAL A 7 -39.16 19.79 -4.48
N LEU A 8 -40.47 19.52 -4.42
CA LEU A 8 -41.17 19.17 -3.17
C LEU A 8 -40.69 17.84 -2.59
N LEU A 9 -40.38 16.83 -3.41
CA LEU A 9 -39.77 15.57 -2.96
C LEU A 9 -38.37 15.78 -2.38
N VAL A 10 -37.55 16.63 -3.01
CA VAL A 10 -36.21 17.00 -2.51
C VAL A 10 -36.31 17.76 -1.20
N LEU A 11 -37.21 18.76 -1.10
CA LEU A 11 -37.45 19.54 0.12
C LEU A 11 -38.01 18.68 1.25
N TYR A 12 -38.96 17.77 0.98
CA TYR A 12 -39.48 16.81 1.96
C TYR A 12 -38.38 15.84 2.44
N GLY A 13 -37.55 15.33 1.52
CA GLY A 13 -36.38 14.51 1.87
C GLY A 13 -35.40 15.25 2.76
N PHE A 14 -35.09 16.51 2.42
CA PHE A 14 -34.21 17.39 3.19
C PHE A 14 -34.77 17.69 4.59
N TRP A 15 -36.05 18.05 4.69
CA TRP A 15 -36.74 18.26 5.97
C TRP A 15 -36.75 17.00 6.84
N LYS A 16 -37.02 15.82 6.25
CA LYS A 16 -37.03 14.55 6.97
C LYS A 16 -35.63 14.14 7.46
N ILE A 17 -34.56 14.50 6.73
CA ILE A 17 -33.17 14.32 7.15
C ILE A 17 -32.84 15.25 8.34
N LEU A 18 -33.25 16.53 8.27
CA LEU A 18 -33.06 17.49 9.36
C LEU A 18 -33.82 17.07 10.62
N ALA A 19 -35.10 16.71 10.51
CA ALA A 19 -35.93 16.26 11.62
C ALA A 19 -35.38 14.98 12.29
N ARG A 20 -34.84 14.04 11.49
CA ARG A 20 -34.27 12.78 12.01
C ARG A 20 -32.96 12.95 12.80
N ASN A 21 -32.29 14.10 12.72
CA ASN A 21 -31.18 14.41 13.64
C ASN A 21 -31.65 14.81 15.05
N SER A 22 -32.95 15.11 15.25
CA SER A 22 -33.48 15.61 16.52
C SER A 22 -33.63 14.53 17.61
N GLU A 23 -33.74 13.24 17.24
CA GLU A 23 -33.94 12.16 18.20
C GLU A 23 -32.69 11.30 18.37
N SER A 24 -31.99 11.56 19.47
CA SER A 24 -30.85 10.75 19.93
C SER A 24 -30.84 10.68 21.45
N LYS A 25 -31.11 9.50 22.00
CA LYS A 25 -30.90 9.22 23.43
C LYS A 25 -29.46 9.60 23.86
N LYS A 26 -29.30 9.96 25.14
CA LYS A 26 -28.01 10.31 25.78
C LYS A 26 -27.04 9.13 25.83
N LEU A 27 -26.46 8.73 24.69
CA LEU A 27 -25.14 8.11 24.66
C LEU A 27 -24.10 9.23 24.66
N THR A 28 -23.00 9.03 25.39
CA THR A 28 -21.77 9.82 25.23
C THR A 28 -21.22 9.58 23.82
N ARG A 29 -21.60 10.46 22.88
CA ARG A 29 -21.08 10.45 21.51
C ARG A 29 -19.74 11.17 21.47
N ALA A 30 -18.82 10.67 20.66
CA ALA A 30 -17.61 11.41 20.31
C ALA A 30 -17.99 12.77 19.68
N PRO A 31 -17.23 13.85 19.94
CA PRO A 31 -17.41 15.15 19.30
C PRO A 31 -17.60 15.02 17.78
N GLU A 32 -18.59 15.71 17.22
CA GLU A 32 -18.83 15.78 15.77
C GLU A 32 -18.71 17.25 15.36
N PRO A 33 -17.85 17.62 14.39
CA PRO A 33 -17.74 19.00 13.95
C PRO A 33 -19.08 19.53 13.39
N PRO A 34 -19.51 20.76 13.74
CA PRO A 34 -20.87 21.23 13.49
C PRO A 34 -21.16 21.58 12.03
N TRP A 35 -20.14 21.60 11.17
CA TRP A 35 -20.22 21.99 9.75
C TRP A 35 -20.61 20.84 8.80
N ALA A 36 -21.21 19.76 9.32
CA ALA A 36 -21.68 18.62 8.52
C ALA A 36 -22.85 19.01 7.60
N TRP A 37 -22.69 18.82 6.28
CA TRP A 37 -23.76 19.04 5.31
C TRP A 37 -24.81 17.91 5.38
N PRO A 38 -26.11 18.18 5.14
CA PRO A 38 -27.17 17.18 5.35
C PRO A 38 -27.05 15.88 4.54
N LEU A 39 -26.52 15.94 3.31
CA LEU A 39 -26.34 14.77 2.42
C LEU A 39 -24.89 14.30 2.30
N PHE A 40 -23.95 15.25 2.32
CA PHE A 40 -22.52 14.97 2.09
C PHE A 40 -21.73 14.85 3.40
N GLY A 41 -22.31 15.18 4.55
CA GLY A 41 -21.60 15.18 5.83
C GLY A 41 -20.41 16.13 5.79
N HIS A 42 -19.24 15.64 6.21
CA HIS A 42 -18.00 16.39 6.30
C HIS A 42 -17.19 16.36 4.98
N LEU A 43 -17.66 15.68 3.93
CA LEU A 43 -16.90 15.53 2.67
C LEU A 43 -16.41 16.84 2.04
N PRO A 44 -17.20 17.93 1.91
CA PRO A 44 -16.76 19.10 1.16
C PRO A 44 -15.50 19.75 1.72
N SER A 45 -15.27 19.66 3.03
CA SER A 45 -14.08 20.19 3.71
C SER A 45 -12.94 19.17 3.82
N LEU A 46 -13.15 17.93 3.38
CA LEU A 46 -12.15 16.85 3.34
C LEU A 46 -11.66 16.58 1.89
N LEU A 47 -12.32 17.19 0.90
CA LEU A 47 -11.94 17.20 -0.52
C LEU A 47 -10.80 18.20 -0.84
N SER A 48 -9.82 18.32 0.05
CA SER A 48 -8.63 19.14 -0.15
C SER A 48 -7.61 18.46 -1.08
N SER A 49 -6.75 19.25 -1.71
CA SER A 49 -5.52 18.74 -2.33
C SER A 49 -4.50 18.26 -1.30
N GLU A 50 -4.58 18.74 -0.05
CA GLU A 50 -3.71 18.28 1.04
C GLU A 50 -3.97 16.81 1.42
N PRO A 51 -2.91 16.06 1.83
CA PRO A 51 -3.08 14.69 2.30
C PRO A 51 -4.02 14.58 3.49
N ALA A 52 -4.99 13.67 3.42
CA ALA A 52 -6.08 13.53 4.39
C ALA A 52 -5.62 13.41 5.86
N CYS A 53 -4.43 12.87 6.14
CA CYS A 53 -3.90 12.80 7.50
C CYS A 53 -3.66 14.17 8.14
N LYS A 54 -3.32 15.21 7.36
CA LYS A 54 -3.13 16.58 7.86
C LYS A 54 -4.46 17.19 8.26
N THR A 55 -5.47 17.09 7.39
CA THR A 55 -6.84 17.54 7.65
C THR A 55 -7.44 16.83 8.86
N LEU A 56 -7.22 15.52 9.00
CA LEU A 56 -7.64 14.76 10.18
C LEU A 56 -6.88 15.17 11.45
N GLY A 57 -5.56 15.41 11.37
CA GLY A 57 -4.76 15.95 12.46
C GLY A 57 -5.30 17.28 12.99
N ALA A 58 -5.52 18.26 12.11
CA ALA A 58 -6.06 19.56 12.47
C ALA A 58 -7.48 19.50 13.09
N ILE A 59 -8.29 18.50 12.72
CA ILE A 59 -9.58 18.23 13.38
C ILE A 59 -9.35 17.61 14.77
N ALA A 60 -8.39 16.70 14.93
CA ALA A 60 -8.02 16.12 16.23
C ALA A 60 -7.51 17.19 17.21
N ASP A 61 -6.70 18.14 16.75
CA ASP A 61 -6.18 19.25 17.57
C ASP A 61 -7.31 20.15 18.08
N LYS A 62 -8.41 20.28 17.33
CA LYS A 62 -9.55 21.13 17.67
C LYS A 62 -10.67 20.43 18.46
N TYR A 63 -10.91 19.15 18.21
CA TYR A 63 -12.04 18.39 18.78
C TYR A 63 -11.60 17.27 19.74
N GLY A 64 -10.30 17.08 19.93
CA GLY A 64 -9.71 16.03 20.74
C GLY A 64 -9.39 14.75 19.94
N PRO A 65 -8.67 13.80 20.56
CA PRO A 65 -8.10 12.64 19.87
C PRO A 65 -9.12 11.54 19.50
N ILE A 66 -10.40 11.77 19.74
CA ILE A 66 -11.51 10.87 19.38
C ILE A 66 -12.66 11.76 18.89
N TYR A 67 -13.03 11.65 17.61
CA TYR A 67 -14.12 12.45 17.04
C TYR A 67 -14.85 11.69 15.92
N SER A 68 -16.11 12.07 15.68
CA SER A 68 -16.94 11.49 14.63
C SER A 68 -16.99 12.40 13.41
N LEU A 69 -16.85 11.79 12.24
CA LEU A 69 -17.14 12.38 10.94
C LEU A 69 -18.28 11.63 10.23
N LYS A 70 -18.81 12.24 9.18
CA LYS A 70 -19.73 11.65 8.20
C LYS A 70 -19.12 11.76 6.81
N PHE A 71 -18.79 10.62 6.21
CA PHE A 71 -18.37 10.52 4.82
C PHE A 71 -19.60 10.13 4.01
N GLY A 72 -20.35 11.13 3.52
CA GLY A 72 -21.65 10.90 2.90
C GLY A 72 -22.60 10.18 3.85
N ILE A 73 -23.02 8.97 3.50
CA ILE A 73 -23.91 8.14 4.35
C ILE A 73 -23.18 7.44 5.52
N HIS A 74 -21.84 7.36 5.48
CA HIS A 74 -21.07 6.58 6.45
C HIS A 74 -20.60 7.44 7.63
N ARG A 75 -21.12 7.14 8.84
CA ARG A 75 -20.55 7.69 10.08
C ARG A 75 -19.24 6.95 10.39
N THR A 76 -18.15 7.71 10.52
CA THR A 76 -16.80 7.20 10.81
C THR A 76 -16.31 7.79 12.12
N LEU A 77 -15.69 6.96 12.96
CA LEU A 77 -14.96 7.40 14.14
C LEU A 77 -13.48 7.51 13.79
N VAL A 78 -12.84 8.62 14.13
CA VAL A 78 -11.40 8.82 13.99
C VAL A 78 -10.78 8.83 15.39
N VAL A 79 -9.66 8.13 15.54
CA VAL A 79 -8.94 7.98 16.82
C VAL A 79 -7.44 8.22 16.61
N SER A 80 -6.82 9.00 17.49
CA SER A 80 -5.38 9.33 17.44
C SER A 80 -4.65 9.23 18.79
N SER A 81 -5.36 9.04 19.91
CA SER A 81 -4.76 8.75 21.22
C SER A 81 -4.18 7.34 21.27
N TRP A 82 -2.98 7.18 21.82
CA TRP A 82 -2.31 5.87 21.88
C TRP A 82 -3.06 4.88 22.78
N GLU A 83 -3.77 5.36 23.80
CA GLU A 83 -4.63 4.56 24.68
C GLU A 83 -5.79 3.93 23.90
N THR A 84 -6.51 4.74 23.11
CA THR A 84 -7.66 4.27 22.33
C THR A 84 -7.20 3.43 21.14
N VAL A 85 -6.09 3.79 20.51
CA VAL A 85 -5.47 2.97 19.45
C VAL A 85 -5.00 1.61 20.00
N ARG A 86 -4.45 1.55 21.21
CA ARG A 86 -4.19 0.29 21.93
C ARG A 86 -5.49 -0.50 22.08
N ASP A 87 -6.53 0.11 22.64
CA ASP A 87 -7.78 -0.59 22.94
C ASP A 87 -8.48 -1.09 21.65
N CYS A 88 -8.32 -0.38 20.53
CA CYS A 88 -8.76 -0.80 19.21
C CYS A 88 -7.94 -1.97 18.63
N LEU A 89 -6.60 -1.92 18.74
CA LEU A 89 -5.69 -2.86 18.09
C LEU A 89 -5.25 -4.05 18.98
N SER A 90 -5.67 -4.09 20.25
CA SER A 90 -5.44 -5.21 21.17
C SER A 90 -6.76 -5.77 21.71
N THR A 91 -7.43 -5.06 22.63
CA THR A 91 -8.67 -5.50 23.28
C THR A 91 -9.80 -5.79 22.28
N ASN A 92 -9.99 -4.92 21.29
CA ASN A 92 -11.08 -5.01 20.31
C ASN A 92 -10.60 -5.49 18.93
N ASP A 93 -9.39 -6.05 18.85
CA ASP A 93 -8.67 -6.27 17.58
C ASP A 93 -9.41 -7.19 16.60
N ARG A 94 -10.23 -8.12 17.10
CA ARG A 94 -11.06 -9.04 16.31
C ARG A 94 -12.25 -8.34 15.65
N VAL A 95 -12.91 -7.43 16.37
CA VAL A 95 -14.10 -6.71 15.88
C VAL A 95 -13.68 -5.65 14.85
N LEU A 96 -12.55 -4.98 15.11
CA LEU A 96 -12.00 -3.93 14.25
C LEU A 96 -11.03 -4.47 13.17
N ALA A 97 -10.92 -5.79 13.01
CA ALA A 97 -10.04 -6.40 12.01
C ALA A 97 -10.55 -6.27 10.56
N THR A 98 -11.79 -5.85 10.30
CA THR A 98 -12.32 -5.69 8.93
C THR A 98 -12.06 -4.29 8.41
N ARG A 99 -11.52 -4.17 7.20
CA ARG A 99 -11.41 -2.88 6.49
C ARG A 99 -12.72 -2.57 5.75
N ALA A 100 -13.00 -1.29 5.53
CA ALA A 100 -14.10 -0.86 4.66
C ALA A 100 -13.86 -1.32 3.21
N SER A 101 -14.89 -1.83 2.55
CA SER A 101 -14.85 -2.23 1.14
C SER A 101 -15.01 -1.00 0.24
N ILE A 102 -13.91 -0.30 -0.01
CA ILE A 102 -13.83 0.88 -0.88
C ILE A 102 -13.60 0.51 -2.35
N ALA A 103 -13.83 1.46 -3.26
CA ALA A 103 -13.70 1.34 -4.71
C ALA A 103 -12.33 0.81 -5.14
N ALA A 104 -11.26 1.24 -4.47
CA ALA A 104 -9.91 0.72 -4.71
C ALA A 104 -9.84 -0.81 -4.51
N GLY A 105 -10.36 -1.31 -3.40
CA GLY A 105 -10.42 -2.75 -3.08
C GLY A 105 -11.32 -3.52 -4.04
N LYS A 106 -12.50 -2.97 -4.35
CA LYS A 106 -13.48 -3.53 -5.29
C LYS A 106 -12.90 -3.66 -6.71
N HIS A 107 -12.28 -2.60 -7.23
CA HIS A 107 -11.93 -2.49 -8.66
C HIS A 107 -10.46 -2.76 -9.01
N MET A 108 -9.50 -2.57 -8.09
CA MET A 108 -8.07 -2.82 -8.36
C MET A 108 -7.52 -4.09 -7.72
N PHE A 109 -8.08 -4.52 -6.58
CA PHE A 109 -7.51 -5.59 -5.76
C PHE A 109 -8.41 -6.82 -5.70
N TYR A 110 -8.84 -7.28 -6.87
CA TYR A 110 -9.58 -8.53 -7.08
C TYR A 110 -10.85 -8.65 -6.21
N ASN A 111 -11.71 -7.62 -6.21
CA ASN A 111 -12.90 -7.55 -5.35
C ASN A 111 -12.58 -7.84 -3.87
N ASN A 112 -11.58 -7.12 -3.35
CA ASN A 112 -10.98 -7.29 -2.02
C ASN A 112 -10.28 -8.64 -1.74
N ALA A 113 -10.03 -9.52 -2.70
CA ALA A 113 -9.33 -10.80 -2.43
C ALA A 113 -7.92 -10.59 -1.83
N ALA A 114 -7.25 -9.48 -2.15
CA ALA A 114 -5.95 -9.17 -1.56
C ALA A 114 -6.06 -9.08 -0.02
N PHE A 115 -5.33 -9.93 0.72
CA PHE A 115 -5.49 -10.07 2.18
C PHE A 115 -5.16 -8.79 2.98
N SER A 116 -4.50 -7.82 2.36
CA SER A 116 -4.34 -6.46 2.90
C SER A 116 -5.72 -5.79 3.12
N LEU A 117 -6.68 -6.06 2.25
CA LEU A 117 -8.03 -5.47 2.17
C LEU A 117 -9.16 -6.45 2.52
N ALA A 118 -9.03 -7.75 2.19
CA ALA A 118 -10.07 -8.78 2.39
C ALA A 118 -10.72 -8.70 3.78
N PRO A 119 -12.07 -8.79 3.91
CA PRO A 119 -12.76 -8.76 5.20
C PRO A 119 -12.22 -9.81 6.19
N TYR A 120 -12.27 -9.51 7.50
CA TYR A 120 -11.80 -10.48 8.50
C TYR A 120 -12.73 -11.69 8.55
N GLY A 121 -12.17 -12.86 8.27
CA GLY A 121 -12.90 -14.12 8.16
C GLY A 121 -11.94 -15.29 8.00
N GLN A 122 -12.47 -16.46 7.63
CA GLN A 122 -11.65 -17.67 7.43
C GLN A 122 -10.65 -17.48 6.27
N TYR A 123 -11.16 -17.07 5.10
CA TYR A 123 -10.35 -16.69 3.93
C TYR A 123 -9.13 -15.82 4.27
N TRP A 124 -9.35 -14.70 4.97
CA TRP A 124 -8.27 -13.79 5.35
C TRP A 124 -7.24 -14.45 6.28
N ARG A 125 -7.67 -15.32 7.20
CA ARG A 125 -6.76 -16.05 8.10
C ARG A 125 -5.87 -17.00 7.30
N ASP A 126 -6.45 -17.72 6.36
CA ASP A 126 -5.75 -18.75 5.58
C ASP A 126 -4.76 -18.13 4.61
N VAL A 127 -5.18 -17.13 3.82
CA VAL A 127 -4.27 -16.41 2.91
C VAL A 127 -3.15 -15.72 3.71
N ARG A 128 -3.45 -15.04 4.83
CA ARG A 128 -2.42 -14.42 5.67
C ARG A 128 -1.45 -15.46 6.25
N LYS A 129 -1.93 -16.63 6.69
CA LYS A 129 -1.09 -17.73 7.20
C LYS A 129 -0.18 -18.26 6.09
N MET A 130 -0.70 -18.42 4.87
CA MET A 130 0.06 -18.87 3.71
C MET A 130 1.18 -17.88 3.35
N SER A 131 0.87 -16.59 3.15
CA SER A 131 1.88 -15.54 2.88
C SER A 131 2.92 -15.44 4.00
N THR A 132 2.47 -15.61 5.25
CA THR A 132 3.33 -15.59 6.44
C THR A 132 4.38 -16.69 6.39
N LEU A 133 3.94 -17.96 6.27
CA LEU A 133 4.82 -19.10 6.44
C LEU A 133 5.75 -19.28 5.24
N GLN A 134 5.19 -19.17 4.03
CA GLN A 134 5.83 -19.63 2.80
C GLN A 134 6.84 -18.65 2.19
N LEU A 135 6.95 -17.43 2.74
CA LEU A 135 7.68 -16.36 2.07
C LEU A 135 8.38 -15.39 3.01
N LEU A 136 7.78 -15.08 4.17
CA LEU A 136 8.30 -14.03 5.06
C LEU A 136 8.45 -14.49 6.52
N SER A 137 8.39 -15.79 6.74
CA SER A 137 8.95 -16.42 7.93
C SER A 137 10.46 -16.14 7.97
N ASN A 138 11.05 -16.05 9.15
CA ASN A 138 12.50 -15.80 9.27
C ASN A 138 13.31 -16.84 8.51
N TYR A 139 12.84 -18.09 8.45
CA TYR A 139 13.42 -19.16 7.63
C TYR A 139 13.46 -18.82 6.13
N ARG A 140 12.31 -18.46 5.52
CA ARG A 140 12.26 -18.09 4.09
C ARG A 140 13.01 -16.79 3.78
N LEU A 141 13.01 -15.83 4.71
CA LEU A 141 13.84 -14.64 4.60
C LEU A 141 15.34 -14.97 4.67
N ASP A 142 15.76 -15.98 5.43
CA ASP A 142 17.17 -16.37 5.52
C ASP A 142 17.62 -17.19 4.30
N MET A 143 16.80 -18.11 3.78
CA MET A 143 17.03 -18.75 2.47
C MET A 143 17.26 -17.70 1.37
N LEU A 144 16.32 -16.76 1.25
CA LEU A 144 16.38 -15.66 0.28
C LEU A 144 17.28 -14.50 0.75
N ARG A 145 18.19 -14.70 1.73
CA ARG A 145 19.15 -13.67 2.17
C ARG A 145 20.05 -13.21 1.02
N HIS A 146 20.47 -14.14 0.18
CA HIS A 146 21.33 -13.88 -0.96
C HIS A 146 20.70 -12.86 -1.94
N VAL A 147 19.36 -12.86 -2.09
CA VAL A 147 18.62 -11.87 -2.90
C VAL A 147 18.87 -10.46 -2.37
N ARG A 148 18.64 -10.22 -1.07
CA ARG A 148 18.80 -8.89 -0.47
C ARG A 148 20.23 -8.39 -0.55
N VAL A 149 21.19 -9.26 -0.24
CA VAL A 149 22.63 -8.91 -0.29
C VAL A 149 23.03 -8.52 -1.72
N SER A 150 22.75 -9.37 -2.71
CA SER A 150 23.13 -9.11 -4.11
C SER A 150 22.45 -7.89 -4.74
N GLU A 151 21.19 -7.58 -4.39
CA GLU A 151 20.56 -6.32 -4.84
C GLU A 151 21.16 -5.08 -4.15
N VAL A 152 21.44 -5.13 -2.83
CA VAL A 152 22.11 -4.01 -2.13
C VAL A 152 23.51 -3.79 -2.68
N ASP A 153 24.29 -4.84 -2.92
CA ASP A 153 25.63 -4.70 -3.51
C ASP A 153 25.56 -4.15 -4.94
N THR A 154 24.53 -4.51 -5.72
CA THR A 154 24.31 -3.90 -7.04
C THR A 154 23.96 -2.41 -6.93
N PHE A 155 23.16 -2.04 -5.93
CA PHE A 155 22.80 -0.65 -5.64
C PHE A 155 24.04 0.17 -5.21
N ILE A 156 24.90 -0.35 -4.35
CA ILE A 156 26.17 0.29 -3.93
C ILE A 156 27.13 0.44 -5.12
N LYS A 157 27.31 -0.62 -5.92
CA LYS A 157 28.08 -0.56 -7.18
C LYS A 157 27.52 0.50 -8.13
N GLY A 158 26.19 0.61 -8.23
CA GLY A 158 25.53 1.67 -8.96
C GLY A 158 25.90 3.08 -8.48
N LEU A 159 25.86 3.33 -7.17
CA LEU A 159 26.26 4.61 -6.57
C LEU A 159 27.74 4.95 -6.84
N HIS A 160 28.66 3.97 -6.76
CA HIS A 160 30.06 4.17 -7.14
C HIS A 160 30.21 4.53 -8.61
N SER A 161 29.51 3.84 -9.52
CA SER A 161 29.54 4.17 -10.96
C SER A 161 28.97 5.57 -11.25
N PHE A 162 27.91 5.99 -10.56
CA PHE A 162 27.41 7.37 -10.66
C PHE A 162 28.42 8.39 -10.14
N ALA A 163 29.10 8.12 -9.03
CA ALA A 163 30.11 9.02 -8.48
C ALA A 163 31.35 9.13 -9.38
N ALA A 164 31.80 8.03 -9.97
CA ALA A 164 32.96 8.01 -10.88
C ALA A 164 32.67 8.63 -12.26
N GLY A 165 31.41 8.60 -12.71
CA GLY A 165 30.97 9.16 -14.00
C GLY A 165 30.37 10.57 -13.92
N SER A 166 30.38 11.21 -12.74
CA SER A 166 29.82 12.57 -12.59
C SER A 166 30.83 13.64 -12.98
N VAL A 167 30.34 14.72 -13.60
CA VAL A 167 31.13 15.93 -13.87
C VAL A 167 31.30 16.76 -12.58
N ASP A 168 30.31 16.68 -11.68
CA ASP A 168 30.32 17.36 -10.39
C ASP A 168 30.92 16.44 -9.31
N TYR A 169 31.87 16.94 -8.52
CA TYR A 169 32.39 16.24 -7.35
C TYR A 169 32.25 17.09 -6.07
N PRO A 170 31.56 16.59 -5.02
CA PRO A 170 30.93 15.27 -4.93
C PRO A 170 29.65 15.16 -5.77
N ALA A 171 29.30 13.95 -6.17
CA ALA A 171 28.31 13.71 -7.22
C ALA A 171 26.86 13.87 -6.73
N LYS A 172 26.06 14.63 -7.47
CA LYS A 172 24.61 14.74 -7.24
C LYS A 172 23.88 13.50 -7.80
N VAL A 173 23.09 12.82 -6.97
CA VAL A 173 22.31 11.63 -7.36
C VAL A 173 20.85 11.69 -6.88
N ASN A 174 19.93 11.18 -7.70
CA ASN A 174 18.55 10.92 -7.28
C ASN A 174 18.48 9.58 -6.54
N ILE A 175 18.71 9.62 -5.22
CA ILE A 175 18.77 8.42 -4.38
C ILE A 175 17.39 7.74 -4.25
N SER A 176 16.28 8.49 -4.28
CA SER A 176 14.94 7.89 -4.23
C SER A 176 14.68 6.93 -5.40
N LYS A 177 15.10 7.30 -6.61
CA LYS A 177 14.97 6.46 -7.81
C LYS A 177 15.76 5.15 -7.70
N LEU A 178 16.94 5.20 -7.09
CA LEU A 178 17.80 4.02 -6.89
C LEU A 178 17.23 3.09 -5.81
N LEU A 179 16.72 3.66 -4.70
CA LEU A 179 16.01 2.92 -3.65
C LEU A 179 14.70 2.29 -4.16
N GLU A 180 13.99 2.96 -5.08
CA GLU A 180 12.82 2.41 -5.76
C GLU A 180 13.19 1.18 -6.61
N SER A 181 14.27 1.25 -7.39
CA SER A 181 14.75 0.12 -8.20
C SER A 181 15.23 -1.05 -7.34
N LEU A 182 15.94 -0.78 -6.25
CA LEU A 182 16.39 -1.75 -5.25
C LEU A 182 15.21 -2.50 -4.62
N THR A 183 14.23 -1.77 -4.06
CA THR A 183 13.08 -2.37 -3.39
C THR A 183 12.16 -3.13 -4.36
N PHE A 184 12.03 -2.65 -5.60
CA PHE A 184 11.30 -3.32 -6.68
C PHE A 184 11.95 -4.67 -7.05
N ASN A 185 13.26 -4.70 -7.30
CA ASN A 185 13.97 -5.94 -7.66
C ASN A 185 14.04 -6.94 -6.50
N ILE A 186 14.23 -6.49 -5.25
CA ILE A 186 14.13 -7.38 -4.07
C ILE A 186 12.76 -8.01 -4.00
N SER A 187 11.69 -7.23 -4.22
CA SER A 187 10.32 -7.73 -4.21
C SER A 187 10.13 -8.77 -5.31
N LEU A 188 10.41 -8.44 -6.57
CA LEU A 188 10.19 -9.37 -7.69
C LEU A 188 10.96 -10.67 -7.57
N ARG A 189 12.24 -10.63 -7.19
CA ARG A 189 13.05 -11.86 -6.99
C ARG A 189 12.53 -12.73 -5.85
N THR A 190 11.92 -12.12 -4.85
CA THR A 190 11.31 -12.82 -3.70
C THR A 190 9.96 -13.46 -4.08
N ILE A 191 9.23 -12.88 -5.03
CA ILE A 191 7.83 -13.23 -5.32
C ILE A 191 7.68 -14.13 -6.55
N VAL A 192 8.41 -13.82 -7.63
CA VAL A 192 8.25 -14.40 -8.98
C VAL A 192 9.60 -14.68 -9.66
N GLY A 193 10.69 -14.76 -8.87
CA GLY A 193 12.05 -15.09 -9.34
C GLY A 193 12.71 -14.06 -10.29
N LYS A 194 11.95 -13.08 -10.80
CA LYS A 194 12.38 -12.14 -11.85
C LYS A 194 13.24 -11.01 -11.30
N ARG A 195 14.21 -10.59 -12.11
CA ARG A 195 15.06 -9.41 -11.89
C ARG A 195 15.15 -8.58 -13.17
N TYR A 196 14.99 -7.27 -13.08
CA TYR A 196 15.20 -6.37 -14.22
C TYR A 196 16.44 -5.50 -14.05
N ARG A 197 17.17 -5.28 -15.13
CA ARG A 197 18.31 -4.35 -15.18
C ARG A 197 17.80 -2.91 -15.18
N SER A 198 18.59 -1.98 -14.63
CA SER A 198 18.23 -0.54 -14.62
C SER A 198 17.98 0.02 -16.02
N SER A 199 18.65 -0.51 -17.06
CA SER A 199 18.45 -0.13 -18.46
C SER A 199 17.10 -0.56 -19.06
N THR A 200 16.44 -1.58 -18.50
CA THR A 200 15.06 -1.94 -18.87
C THR A 200 14.03 -1.37 -17.91
N TYR A 201 14.37 -1.18 -16.63
CA TYR A 201 13.48 -0.70 -15.57
C TYR A 201 12.74 0.61 -15.89
N ASP A 202 13.42 1.58 -16.52
CA ASP A 202 12.81 2.84 -16.96
C ASP A 202 12.52 2.90 -18.48
N LYS A 203 12.82 1.84 -19.24
CA LYS A 203 12.54 1.81 -20.69
C LYS A 203 11.03 1.81 -20.88
N GLU A 204 10.51 2.84 -21.55
CA GLU A 204 9.09 2.99 -21.82
C GLU A 204 8.51 1.74 -22.53
N ASN A 205 7.28 1.39 -22.15
CA ASN A 205 6.54 0.20 -22.60
C ASN A 205 7.17 -1.17 -22.27
N SER A 206 8.32 -1.23 -21.58
CA SER A 206 8.84 -2.49 -21.04
C SER A 206 7.95 -3.05 -19.92
N GLU A 207 8.00 -4.38 -19.71
CA GLU A 207 7.29 -5.05 -18.61
C GLU A 207 7.53 -4.41 -17.22
N PRO A 208 8.78 -4.17 -16.75
CA PRO A 208 9.00 -3.53 -15.45
C PRO A 208 8.47 -2.10 -15.39
N TRP A 209 8.60 -1.32 -16.48
CA TRP A 209 8.06 0.04 -16.53
C TRP A 209 6.52 0.04 -16.44
N ARG A 210 5.85 -0.86 -17.15
CA ARG A 210 4.38 -1.01 -17.10
C ARG A 210 3.93 -1.38 -15.69
N TYR A 211 4.57 -2.36 -15.07
CA TYR A 211 4.24 -2.79 -13.71
C TYR A 211 4.50 -1.70 -12.67
N LYS A 212 5.68 -1.05 -12.69
CA LYS A 212 6.03 0.11 -11.87
C LYS A 212 5.01 1.24 -11.99
N LYS A 213 4.64 1.61 -13.22
CA LYS A 213 3.67 2.67 -13.53
C LYS A 213 2.27 2.30 -13.01
N ALA A 214 1.87 1.05 -13.17
CA ALA A 214 0.59 0.55 -12.67
C ALA A 214 0.55 0.51 -11.13
N ILE A 215 1.62 0.08 -10.45
CA ILE A 215 1.74 0.15 -8.97
C ILE A 215 1.64 1.59 -8.47
N LYS A 216 2.44 2.52 -9.01
CA LYS A 216 2.39 3.94 -8.59
C LYS A 216 1.00 4.51 -8.75
N LYS A 217 0.35 4.24 -9.89
CA LYS A 217 -1.02 4.67 -10.14
C LYS A 217 -2.02 4.02 -9.18
N ALA A 218 -1.87 2.74 -8.83
CA ALA A 218 -2.73 2.07 -7.86
C ALA A 218 -2.55 2.64 -6.44
N LEU A 219 -1.32 2.97 -6.01
CA LEU A 219 -1.04 3.60 -4.71
C LEU A 219 -1.63 5.02 -4.61
N TYR A 220 -1.55 5.79 -5.69
CA TYR A 220 -2.22 7.09 -5.81
C TYR A 220 -3.75 6.92 -5.74
N LEU A 221 -4.32 6.09 -6.62
CA LEU A 221 -5.77 5.86 -6.69
C LEU A 221 -6.36 5.26 -5.41
N SER A 222 -5.56 4.57 -4.60
CA SER A 222 -5.99 4.03 -3.29
C SER A 222 -6.00 5.07 -2.17
N GLY A 223 -5.37 6.23 -2.36
CA GLY A 223 -5.30 7.31 -1.36
C GLY A 223 -6.17 8.53 -1.67
N ILE A 224 -6.63 8.68 -2.92
CA ILE A 224 -7.59 9.74 -3.28
C ILE A 224 -8.99 9.41 -2.79
N PHE A 225 -9.78 10.44 -2.55
CA PHE A 225 -11.20 10.30 -2.26
C PHE A 225 -12.01 9.97 -3.52
N VAL A 226 -12.84 8.92 -3.45
CA VAL A 226 -13.79 8.55 -4.51
C VAL A 226 -15.22 8.74 -4.01
N ILE A 227 -16.04 9.52 -4.73
CA ILE A 227 -17.41 9.85 -4.32
C ILE A 227 -18.31 8.61 -4.09
N SER A 228 -18.08 7.51 -4.82
CA SER A 228 -18.80 6.25 -4.63
C SER A 228 -18.57 5.59 -3.27
N ASP A 229 -17.43 5.86 -2.61
CA ASP A 229 -17.12 5.30 -1.29
C ASP A 229 -17.89 5.98 -0.16
N ALA A 230 -18.47 7.14 -0.44
CA ALA A 230 -19.33 7.87 0.48
C ALA A 230 -20.81 7.88 0.05
N ILE A 231 -21.08 7.72 -1.25
CA ILE A 231 -22.41 7.72 -1.86
C ILE A 231 -22.48 6.60 -2.93
N PRO A 232 -22.67 5.33 -2.53
CA PRO A 232 -22.52 4.18 -3.44
C PRO A 232 -23.45 4.18 -4.67
N TRP A 233 -24.65 4.76 -4.57
CA TRP A 233 -25.57 4.83 -5.71
C TRP A 233 -25.15 5.82 -6.81
N LEU A 234 -24.07 6.60 -6.60
CA LEU A 234 -23.45 7.45 -7.62
C LEU A 234 -22.25 6.78 -8.30
N GLU A 235 -21.93 5.52 -8.00
CA GLU A 235 -20.80 4.79 -8.64
C GLU A 235 -20.90 4.74 -10.17
N TRP A 236 -22.12 4.65 -10.73
CA TRP A 236 -22.35 4.60 -12.17
C TRP A 236 -22.00 5.92 -12.89
N LEU A 237 -22.03 7.05 -12.18
CA LEU A 237 -21.78 8.37 -12.75
C LEU A 237 -20.28 8.61 -13.01
N ASP A 238 -19.41 8.03 -12.17
CA ASP A 238 -17.94 8.19 -12.18
C ASP A 238 -17.47 9.60 -12.53
N TYR A 239 -18.10 10.63 -11.94
CA TYR A 239 -17.89 12.04 -12.29
C TYR A 239 -16.42 12.49 -12.24
N GLN A 240 -15.63 11.91 -11.33
CA GLN A 240 -14.20 12.18 -11.17
C GLN A 240 -13.30 11.33 -12.09
N GLY A 241 -13.87 10.39 -12.86
CA GLY A 241 -13.15 9.40 -13.67
C GLY A 241 -12.30 8.40 -12.87
N HIS A 242 -12.43 8.39 -11.54
CA HIS A 242 -11.57 7.62 -10.63
C HIS A 242 -11.87 6.12 -10.72
N VAL A 243 -13.13 5.71 -10.84
CA VAL A 243 -13.51 4.29 -10.96
C VAL A 243 -13.04 3.72 -12.30
N SER A 244 -13.15 4.49 -13.38
CA SER A 244 -12.62 4.12 -14.70
C SER A 244 -11.09 4.06 -14.71
N ALA A 245 -10.42 5.01 -14.04
CA ALA A 245 -8.98 4.98 -13.86
C ALA A 245 -8.52 3.76 -13.03
N MET A 246 -9.26 3.38 -11.99
CA MET A 246 -9.04 2.16 -11.21
C MET A 246 -9.19 0.91 -12.08
N LYS A 247 -10.31 0.75 -12.79
CA LYS A 247 -10.55 -0.38 -13.70
C LYS A 247 -9.48 -0.51 -14.79
N LYS A 248 -8.99 0.60 -15.36
CA LYS A 248 -7.87 0.58 -16.32
C LYS A 248 -6.55 0.15 -15.66
N THR A 249 -6.26 0.64 -14.45
CA THR A 249 -5.05 0.29 -13.70
C THR A 249 -5.06 -1.18 -13.27
N ALA A 250 -6.22 -1.70 -12.90
CA ALA A 250 -6.44 -3.11 -12.58
C ALA A 250 -6.10 -4.03 -13.76
N LYS A 251 -6.51 -3.67 -14.99
CA LYS A 251 -6.17 -4.43 -16.21
C LYS A 251 -4.66 -4.46 -16.49
N GLU A 252 -3.95 -3.35 -16.28
CA GLU A 252 -2.48 -3.32 -16.46
C GLU A 252 -1.75 -4.15 -15.39
N LEU A 253 -2.21 -4.12 -14.14
CA LEU A 253 -1.68 -4.99 -13.08
C LEU A 253 -1.96 -6.47 -13.38
N ASP A 254 -3.21 -6.81 -13.71
CA ASP A 254 -3.61 -8.19 -13.95
C ASP A 254 -2.90 -8.80 -15.15
N ALA A 255 -2.72 -8.05 -16.24
CA ALA A 255 -1.99 -8.52 -17.41
C ALA A 255 -0.54 -8.91 -17.11
N VAL A 256 0.15 -8.17 -16.21
CA VAL A 256 1.53 -8.50 -15.81
C VAL A 256 1.54 -9.71 -14.87
N ILE A 257 0.67 -9.73 -13.86
CA ILE A 257 0.68 -10.83 -12.86
C ILE A 257 0.15 -12.14 -13.47
N ALA A 258 -0.78 -12.07 -14.43
CA ALA A 258 -1.23 -13.23 -15.21
C ALA A 258 -0.11 -13.79 -16.09
N ASN A 259 0.64 -12.96 -16.81
CA ASN A 259 1.82 -13.42 -17.57
C ASN A 259 2.81 -14.18 -16.67
N TRP A 260 3.10 -13.65 -15.48
CA TRP A 260 3.97 -14.35 -14.53
C TRP A 260 3.38 -15.67 -14.04
N LEU A 261 2.09 -15.71 -13.71
CA LEU A 261 1.43 -16.96 -13.31
C LEU A 261 1.48 -18.01 -14.42
N GLU A 262 1.21 -17.63 -15.66
CA GLU A 262 1.27 -18.48 -16.85
C GLU A 262 2.69 -19.00 -17.09
N GLU A 263 3.73 -18.17 -16.94
CA GLU A 263 5.14 -18.59 -17.03
C GLU A 263 5.50 -19.68 -16.00
N HIS A 264 5.08 -19.54 -14.73
CA HIS A 264 5.38 -20.53 -13.68
C HIS A 264 4.58 -21.82 -13.87
N LEU A 265 3.30 -21.71 -14.26
CA LEU A 265 2.49 -22.89 -14.61
C LEU A 265 3.13 -23.66 -15.78
N LYS A 266 3.59 -22.96 -16.82
CA LYS A 266 4.23 -23.59 -17.98
C LYS A 266 5.55 -24.30 -17.60
N LYS A 267 6.47 -23.65 -16.89
CA LYS A 267 7.72 -24.28 -16.41
C LYS A 267 7.47 -25.57 -15.62
N ARG A 268 6.40 -25.59 -14.83
CA ARG A 268 5.98 -26.78 -14.06
C ARG A 268 5.46 -27.91 -14.95
N THR A 269 4.71 -27.58 -16.00
CA THR A 269 4.24 -28.55 -17.00
C THR A 269 5.37 -29.11 -17.84
N ASP A 270 6.34 -28.28 -18.22
CA ASP A 270 7.48 -28.63 -19.07
C ASP A 270 8.59 -29.39 -18.30
N GLY A 271 8.44 -29.60 -16.99
CA GLY A 271 9.39 -30.35 -16.16
C GLY A 271 10.68 -29.60 -15.82
N GLU A 272 10.76 -28.29 -16.09
CA GLU A 272 11.97 -27.48 -15.90
C GLU A 272 12.30 -27.17 -14.42
N LEU A 273 11.40 -27.51 -13.49
CA LEU A 273 11.63 -27.48 -12.05
C LEU A 273 12.57 -28.62 -11.63
N GLY A 274 13.86 -28.47 -11.96
CA GLY A 274 14.93 -29.29 -11.40
C GLY A 274 14.96 -29.19 -9.88
N SER A 275 15.35 -30.29 -9.21
CA SER A 275 15.32 -30.43 -7.75
C SER A 275 16.21 -29.44 -6.96
N GLU A 276 17.03 -28.65 -7.67
CA GLU A 276 17.92 -27.62 -7.12
C GLU A 276 17.45 -26.18 -7.39
N SER A 277 16.36 -25.96 -8.13
CA SER A 277 15.82 -24.61 -8.34
C SER A 277 15.16 -24.09 -7.05
N GLU A 278 15.62 -22.93 -6.56
CA GLU A 278 15.05 -22.32 -5.36
C GLU A 278 13.65 -21.76 -5.67
N SER A 279 12.62 -22.49 -5.25
CA SER A 279 11.22 -22.10 -5.47
C SER A 279 10.92 -20.72 -4.88
N ASP A 280 10.38 -19.83 -5.71
CA ASP A 280 9.92 -18.51 -5.29
C ASP A 280 8.53 -18.59 -4.64
N PHE A 281 7.92 -17.44 -4.32
CA PHE A 281 6.60 -17.46 -3.71
C PHE A 281 5.51 -18.01 -4.64
N MET A 282 5.54 -17.65 -5.92
CA MET A 282 4.52 -18.03 -6.87
C MET A 282 4.54 -19.54 -7.07
N ASP A 283 5.72 -20.15 -7.20
CA ASP A 283 5.89 -21.62 -7.19
C ASP A 283 5.32 -22.28 -5.94
N VAL A 284 5.62 -21.72 -4.76
CA VAL A 284 5.14 -22.27 -3.48
C VAL A 284 3.62 -22.11 -3.34
N MET A 285 3.04 -21.00 -3.80
CA MET A 285 1.59 -20.78 -3.84
C MET A 285 0.89 -21.75 -4.82
N ILE A 286 1.46 -21.96 -6.01
CA ILE A 286 1.02 -22.94 -7.01
C ILE A 286 1.07 -24.37 -6.45
N SER A 287 2.06 -24.68 -5.60
CA SER A 287 2.24 -26.00 -5.00
C SER A 287 1.35 -26.27 -3.79
N ASN A 288 0.97 -25.25 -3.02
CA ASN A 288 0.19 -25.39 -1.77
C ASN A 288 -1.34 -25.25 -1.97
N LEU A 289 -1.81 -24.84 -3.15
CA LEU A 289 -3.23 -24.73 -3.47
C LEU A 289 -3.64 -25.90 -4.39
N ALA A 290 -4.67 -26.65 -3.99
CA ALA A 290 -5.15 -27.81 -4.76
C ALA A 290 -5.64 -27.41 -6.16
N GLU A 291 -5.67 -28.38 -7.09
CA GLU A 291 -6.32 -28.25 -8.39
C GLU A 291 -7.78 -28.68 -8.27
N GLY A 292 -8.71 -27.85 -8.76
CA GLY A 292 -10.14 -28.15 -8.74
C GLY A 292 -11.00 -26.94 -9.10
N PRO A 293 -12.29 -27.18 -9.42
CA PRO A 293 -13.27 -26.12 -9.68
C PRO A 293 -13.73 -25.37 -8.41
N ASP A 294 -13.30 -25.83 -7.23
CA ASP A 294 -13.78 -25.34 -5.95
C ASP A 294 -13.26 -23.93 -5.62
N GLN A 295 -14.20 -23.01 -5.38
CA GLN A 295 -13.88 -21.65 -4.95
C GLN A 295 -13.55 -21.64 -3.46
N ILE A 296 -12.28 -21.39 -3.11
CA ILE A 296 -11.86 -21.24 -1.71
C ILE A 296 -12.46 -19.92 -1.18
N SER A 297 -13.55 -20.04 -0.42
CA SER A 297 -14.31 -18.90 0.11
C SER A 297 -14.81 -17.90 -0.95
N GLY A 298 -15.20 -18.38 -2.13
CA GLY A 298 -15.76 -17.55 -3.21
C GLY A 298 -14.74 -16.93 -4.16
N TYR A 299 -13.45 -17.29 -4.06
CA TYR A 299 -12.39 -16.89 -4.99
C TYR A 299 -11.76 -18.12 -5.65
N SER A 300 -11.39 -18.01 -6.93
CA SER A 300 -10.63 -19.05 -7.61
C SER A 300 -9.17 -19.09 -7.13
N ARG A 301 -8.50 -20.23 -7.30
CA ARG A 301 -7.07 -20.40 -7.00
C ARG A 301 -6.21 -19.29 -7.61
N ASP A 302 -6.40 -18.99 -8.88
CA ASP A 302 -5.59 -17.96 -9.58
C ASP A 302 -5.82 -16.56 -9.00
N VAL A 303 -7.06 -16.21 -8.65
CA VAL A 303 -7.35 -14.94 -7.96
C VAL A 303 -6.63 -14.89 -6.62
N ILE A 304 -6.57 -15.99 -5.88
CA ILE A 304 -5.84 -16.07 -4.62
C ILE A 304 -4.34 -15.89 -4.86
N ILE A 305 -3.73 -16.59 -5.81
CA ILE A 305 -2.30 -16.48 -6.12
C ILE A 305 -1.96 -15.04 -6.53
N LYS A 306 -2.67 -14.49 -7.53
CA LYS A 306 -2.45 -13.13 -8.05
C LYS A 306 -2.66 -12.05 -6.99
N ALA A 307 -3.70 -12.17 -6.15
CA ALA A 307 -3.97 -11.20 -5.10
C ALA A 307 -3.01 -11.30 -3.90
N THR A 308 -2.43 -12.48 -3.64
CA THR A 308 -1.48 -12.70 -2.55
C THR A 308 -0.07 -12.26 -2.94
N ALA A 309 0.35 -12.51 -4.19
CA ALA A 309 1.60 -12.02 -4.77
C ALA A 309 1.70 -10.47 -4.80
N LEU A 310 0.64 -9.75 -4.41
CA LEU A 310 0.59 -8.30 -4.33
C LEU A 310 1.00 -7.73 -2.93
N PHE A 311 1.08 -8.53 -1.84
CA PHE A 311 1.35 -8.04 -0.44
C PHE A 311 2.05 -9.07 0.51
N HIS A 312 2.85 -8.66 1.54
CA HIS A 312 3.98 -9.50 2.10
C HIS A 312 4.34 -9.35 3.65
N LYS A 313 4.49 -10.37 4.58
CA LYS A 313 5.25 -10.40 5.95
C LYS A 313 5.32 -11.66 6.90
N LEU A 314 6.37 -11.76 7.79
CA LEU A 314 6.25 -11.89 9.29
C LEU A 314 7.30 -11.11 10.20
N ASN A 315 7.45 -11.44 11.51
CA ASN A 315 7.32 -10.52 12.69
C ASN A 315 8.53 -10.20 13.60
N LEU A 316 8.46 -9.05 14.31
CA LEU A 316 9.08 -8.79 15.65
C LEU A 316 8.18 -7.95 16.59
N TRP A 317 8.46 -8.00 17.91
CA TRP A 317 7.63 -7.43 18.98
C TRP A 317 7.76 -5.90 19.16
N GLY A 318 6.64 -5.26 19.55
CA GLY A 318 6.60 -3.89 20.06
C GLY A 318 5.48 -3.74 21.09
N GLN A 319 5.81 -3.90 22.38
CA GLN A 319 4.87 -3.69 23.50
C GLN A 319 4.57 -2.20 23.74
N ASN A 320 5.34 -1.28 23.14
CA ASN A 320 5.16 0.16 23.32
C ASN A 320 4.13 0.72 22.32
N MET A 321 2.85 0.72 22.70
CA MET A 321 1.76 1.20 21.83
C MET A 321 1.75 2.72 21.58
N LYS A 322 2.68 3.48 22.18
CA LYS A 322 2.94 4.89 21.82
C LYS A 322 3.62 5.04 20.45
N PHE A 323 4.21 3.97 19.90
CA PHE A 323 4.87 4.00 18.59
C PHE A 323 4.55 2.73 17.79
N ILE A 324 3.70 2.87 16.76
CA ILE A 324 3.18 1.76 15.96
C ILE A 324 3.38 1.96 14.44
N PRO A 325 4.62 2.18 13.95
CA PRO A 325 4.91 2.40 12.51
C PRO A 325 4.44 1.23 11.63
N PHE A 326 4.28 0.05 12.23
CA PHE A 326 3.82 -1.17 11.60
C PHE A 326 2.50 -1.69 12.19
N SER A 327 1.69 -0.84 12.84
CA SER A 327 0.43 -1.21 13.51
C SER A 327 0.59 -2.33 14.56
N SER A 328 -0.50 -2.93 15.03
CA SER A 328 -0.51 -4.00 16.06
C SER A 328 -1.69 -4.97 15.86
N GLY A 329 -1.77 -6.01 16.70
CA GLY A 329 -2.85 -7.01 16.71
C GLY A 329 -2.94 -7.88 15.45
N ARG A 330 -4.12 -8.48 15.21
CA ARG A 330 -4.43 -9.30 14.02
C ARG A 330 -4.05 -8.65 12.70
N ARG A 331 -4.33 -7.35 12.54
CA ARG A 331 -4.03 -6.58 11.30
C ARG A 331 -2.66 -5.92 11.28
N SER A 332 -1.81 -6.15 12.30
CA SER A 332 -0.41 -5.70 12.35
C SER A 332 0.20 -5.81 10.96
N CYS A 333 0.82 -4.71 10.54
CA CYS A 333 1.35 -4.52 9.19
C CYS A 333 2.07 -5.77 8.79
N PRO A 334 1.89 -6.17 7.55
CA PRO A 334 2.88 -6.92 6.86
C PRO A 334 4.30 -6.22 6.84
N ALA A 335 5.10 -6.33 5.79
CA ALA A 335 6.56 -6.63 5.70
C ALA A 335 7.65 -6.33 6.79
N ILE A 336 7.37 -6.12 8.09
CA ILE A 336 8.33 -5.69 9.14
C ILE A 336 9.76 -6.24 9.00
N ASN A 337 9.98 -7.56 9.13
CA ASN A 337 11.35 -8.09 9.16
C ASN A 337 12.07 -7.92 7.82
N LEU A 338 11.38 -8.15 6.69
CA LEU A 338 11.93 -7.89 5.36
C LEU A 338 12.28 -6.41 5.18
N GLY A 339 11.35 -5.51 5.55
CA GLY A 339 11.54 -4.07 5.48
C GLY A 339 12.71 -3.59 6.35
N LEU A 340 12.78 -4.00 7.61
CA LEU A 340 13.88 -3.66 8.52
C LEU A 340 15.22 -4.24 8.06
N LEU A 341 15.26 -5.49 7.57
CA LEU A 341 16.49 -6.08 7.02
C LEU A 341 16.98 -5.31 5.79
N VAL A 342 16.08 -4.92 4.88
CA VAL A 342 16.44 -4.10 3.71
C VAL A 342 16.87 -2.71 4.13
N VAL A 343 16.13 -2.02 5.02
CA VAL A 343 16.47 -0.67 5.48
C VAL A 343 17.79 -0.66 6.22
N HIS A 344 18.00 -1.54 7.20
CA HIS A 344 19.26 -1.59 7.96
C HIS A 344 20.45 -1.96 7.09
N LEU A 345 20.34 -2.99 6.22
CA LEU A 345 21.43 -3.38 5.33
C LEU A 345 21.78 -2.28 4.33
N THR A 346 20.76 -1.67 3.70
CA THR A 346 20.96 -0.60 2.72
C THR A 346 21.56 0.64 3.39
N LEU A 347 21.01 1.07 4.54
CA LEU A 347 21.53 2.23 5.28
C LEU A 347 22.95 1.98 5.78
N ALA A 348 23.24 0.81 6.35
CA ALA A 348 24.59 0.46 6.80
C ALA A 348 25.60 0.49 5.64
N ARG A 349 25.26 -0.07 4.48
CA ARG A 349 26.14 -0.08 3.30
C ARG A 349 26.31 1.32 2.67
N ILE A 350 25.27 2.15 2.67
CA ILE A 350 25.35 3.56 2.27
C ILE A 350 26.31 4.32 3.20
N LEU A 351 26.11 4.23 4.52
CA LEU A 351 26.92 4.93 5.51
C LEU A 351 28.36 4.38 5.58
N GLN A 352 28.57 3.10 5.29
CA GLN A 352 29.91 2.52 5.15
C GLN A 352 30.61 3.11 3.91
N GLY A 353 29.92 3.11 2.76
CA GLY A 353 30.49 3.44 1.45
C GLY A 353 30.69 4.92 1.15
N PHE A 354 29.84 5.80 1.70
CA PHE A 354 29.72 7.18 1.24
C PHE A 354 29.59 8.19 2.39
N ASP A 355 30.16 9.38 2.21
CA ASP A 355 29.67 10.59 2.85
C ASP A 355 28.47 11.12 2.06
N LEU A 356 27.41 11.52 2.76
CA LEU A 356 26.20 12.07 2.17
C LEU A 356 25.94 13.47 2.71
N THR A 357 25.64 14.40 1.81
CA THR A 357 25.28 15.78 2.12
C THR A 357 24.05 16.19 1.33
N THR A 358 23.36 17.25 1.76
CA THR A 358 22.21 17.79 1.05
C THR A 358 22.64 18.60 -0.16
N VAL A 359 21.78 18.69 -1.17
CA VAL A 359 22.04 19.47 -2.39
C VAL A 359 22.18 20.96 -2.01
N ALA A 360 23.30 21.56 -2.38
CA ALA A 360 23.64 22.96 -2.09
C ALA A 360 23.56 23.36 -0.59
N GLY A 361 23.67 22.40 0.34
CA GLY A 361 23.53 22.66 1.78
C GLY A 361 22.11 23.03 2.24
N LEU A 362 21.12 22.94 1.35
CA LEU A 362 19.72 23.24 1.67
C LEU A 362 19.10 22.14 2.55
N PRO A 363 18.03 22.41 3.31
CA PRO A 363 17.25 21.37 3.98
C PRO A 363 16.76 20.33 2.98
N VAL A 364 16.62 19.07 3.42
CA VAL A 364 15.93 18.04 2.64
C VAL A 364 14.49 18.49 2.44
N ASP A 365 14.06 18.60 1.18
CA ASP A 365 12.65 18.80 0.85
C ASP A 365 11.84 17.64 1.45
N MET A 366 10.81 17.96 2.23
CA MET A 366 9.91 17.00 2.89
C MET A 366 8.45 17.13 2.45
N VAL A 367 8.15 17.91 1.40
CA VAL A 367 6.78 18.06 0.86
C VAL A 367 6.20 16.71 0.47
N GLU A 368 5.01 16.43 1.00
CA GLU A 368 4.26 15.20 0.79
C GLU A 368 3.27 15.35 -0.36
N GLY A 369 3.31 14.39 -1.28
CA GLY A 369 2.37 14.28 -2.39
C GLY A 369 1.14 13.42 -2.08
N PRO A 370 0.16 13.40 -2.98
CA PRO A 370 -1.08 12.65 -2.81
C PRO A 370 -0.88 11.14 -2.94
N GLY A 371 -1.52 10.36 -2.07
CA GLY A 371 -1.57 8.90 -2.14
C GLY A 371 -1.69 8.22 -0.78
N ILE A 372 -1.91 6.90 -0.77
CA ILE A 372 -2.22 6.15 0.45
C ILE A 372 -1.05 6.07 1.47
N ALA A 373 0.17 6.38 1.03
CA ALA A 373 1.40 6.17 1.77
C ALA A 373 2.21 7.45 2.04
N LEU A 374 1.62 8.64 1.86
CA LEU A 374 2.31 9.94 1.96
C LEU A 374 3.64 9.95 1.20
N PRO A 375 3.62 9.70 -0.13
CA PRO A 375 4.83 9.76 -0.94
C PRO A 375 5.45 11.15 -0.87
N LYS A 376 6.74 11.27 -1.16
CA LYS A 376 7.33 12.58 -1.44
C LYS A 376 6.75 13.12 -2.75
N GLU A 377 6.44 14.41 -2.79
CA GLU A 377 6.05 15.09 -4.03
C GLU A 377 7.24 15.15 -4.99
N ASN A 378 8.38 15.68 -4.51
CA ASN A 378 9.62 15.73 -5.28
C ASN A 378 10.55 14.54 -4.96
N PRO A 379 11.33 14.03 -5.94
CA PRO A 379 12.32 13.00 -5.71
C PRO A 379 13.36 13.39 -4.66
N LEU A 380 13.82 12.43 -3.84
CA LEU A 380 14.94 12.67 -2.94
C LEU A 380 16.25 12.66 -3.72
N GLU A 381 16.95 13.80 -3.69
CA GLU A 381 18.29 13.98 -4.22
C GLU A 381 19.30 14.12 -3.06
N ALA A 382 20.52 13.65 -3.28
CA ALA A 382 21.62 13.77 -2.33
C ALA A 382 22.95 14.00 -3.07
N VAL A 383 23.91 14.59 -2.39
CA VAL A 383 25.30 14.73 -2.86
C VAL A 383 26.14 13.65 -2.17
N ILE A 384 26.73 12.75 -2.95
CA ILE A 384 27.48 11.58 -2.46
C ILE A 384 28.98 11.68 -2.75
N LYS A 385 29.78 11.24 -1.79
CA LYS A 385 31.24 11.12 -1.93
C LYS A 385 31.67 9.71 -1.51
N PRO A 386 32.26 8.88 -2.40
CA PRO A 386 32.83 7.60 -2.00
C PRO A 386 33.91 7.78 -0.92
N ARG A 387 33.86 6.97 0.14
CA ARG A 387 34.83 7.00 1.25
C ARG A 387 36.10 6.22 0.96
N LEU A 388 36.00 5.13 0.19
CA LEU A 388 37.09 4.27 -0.25
C LEU A 388 36.86 3.86 -1.72
N GLY A 389 37.85 3.20 -2.33
CA GLY A 389 37.70 2.61 -3.66
C GLY A 389 36.68 1.46 -3.67
N LEU A 390 36.14 1.14 -4.86
CA LEU A 390 35.06 0.15 -5.02
C LEU A 390 35.52 -1.28 -4.69
N GLU A 391 36.80 -1.57 -4.88
CA GLU A 391 37.46 -2.83 -4.58
C GLU A 391 37.49 -3.19 -3.08
N LEU A 392 37.14 -2.24 -2.21
CA LEU A 392 37.07 -2.42 -0.76
C LEU A 392 35.63 -2.64 -0.24
N TYR A 393 34.66 -2.85 -1.15
CA TYR A 393 33.22 -3.01 -0.83
C TYR A 393 32.54 -4.22 -1.47
#